data_AF-A0A7Y4SV95-F1
#
_entry.id   AF-A0A7Y4SV95-F1
#
_cell.length_a   1.000
_cell.length_b   1.000
_cell.length_c   1.000
_cell.angle_alpha   90.00
_cell.angle_beta   90.00
_cell.angle_gamma   90.00
#
_symmetry.space_group_name_H-M   'P 1'
#
loop_
_entity.id
_entity.type
_entity.pdbx_description
1 polymer ?
#
loop_
_entity_poly.entity_id
_entity_poly.type
_entity_poly.pdbx_seq_one_letter_code
_entity_poly.pdbx_strand_id
1 'polypeptide(L)'
;MTKHLYTETSVRELPVGAELVLGKDAIATPAALELAFARGIRVRYGDGTSTPGSSSSAASPADGDLWKLLAEDGEYVVQVKAGHARVFRLGGAGPVLVGEAN
;
A
#
# COMPACT_ATOMS: atom_id res chain seq x y z
N MET A 1 -15.14 -11.32 -20.49
CA MET A 1 -14.19 -11.44 -19.36
C MET A 1 -14.99 -11.45 -18.08
N THR A 2 -14.83 -12.48 -17.24
CA THR A 2 -15.61 -12.66 -16.01
C THR A 2 -14.91 -11.92 -14.88
N LYS A 3 -15.57 -10.93 -14.28
CA LYS A 3 -15.01 -10.21 -13.13
C LYS A 3 -15.08 -11.07 -11.87
N HIS A 4 -14.03 -11.05 -11.06
CA HIS A 4 -13.98 -11.69 -9.76
C HIS A 4 -14.62 -10.80 -8.69
N LEU A 5 -15.69 -11.27 -8.06
CA LEU A 5 -16.36 -10.55 -6.97
C LEU A 5 -15.88 -11.07 -5.61
N TYR A 6 -15.25 -10.20 -4.85
CA TYR A 6 -14.90 -10.42 -3.45
C TYR A 6 -16.02 -9.88 -2.56
N THR A 7 -16.62 -10.79 -1.81
CA THR A 7 -17.68 -10.45 -0.84
C THR A 7 -17.15 -10.53 0.59
N GLU A 8 -17.96 -10.14 1.55
CA GLU A 8 -17.64 -10.27 2.98
C GLU A 8 -17.27 -11.72 3.35
N THR A 9 -17.97 -12.71 2.78
CA THR A 9 -17.65 -14.13 2.97
C THR A 9 -16.26 -14.47 2.48
N SER A 10 -15.86 -13.97 1.31
CA SER A 10 -14.51 -14.17 0.75
C SER A 10 -13.42 -13.62 1.69
N VAL A 11 -13.67 -12.46 2.32
CA VAL A 11 -12.73 -11.85 3.26
C VAL A 11 -12.75 -12.56 4.62
N ARG A 12 -13.88 -13.17 5.01
CA ARG A 12 -13.99 -13.97 6.23
C ARG A 12 -13.10 -15.21 6.18
N GLU A 13 -12.98 -15.82 5.01
CA GLU A 13 -12.11 -16.99 4.77
C GLU A 13 -10.61 -16.64 4.81
N LEU A 14 -10.26 -15.35 4.69
CA LEU A 14 -8.87 -14.92 4.79
C LEU A 14 -8.37 -14.95 6.25
N PRO A 15 -7.10 -15.32 6.47
CA PRO A 15 -6.48 -15.21 7.79
C PRO A 15 -6.33 -13.75 8.21
N VAL A 16 -6.30 -13.52 9.52
CA VAL A 16 -6.05 -12.20 10.09
C VAL A 16 -4.65 -11.73 9.68
N GLY A 17 -4.53 -10.47 9.24
CA GLY A 17 -3.26 -9.93 8.73
C GLY A 17 -2.89 -10.37 7.32
N ALA A 18 -3.77 -11.07 6.60
CA ALA A 18 -3.57 -11.42 5.20
C ALA A 18 -3.57 -10.18 4.28
N GLU A 19 -3.26 -10.41 3.01
CA GLU A 19 -3.36 -9.39 1.97
C GLU A 19 -4.42 -9.79 0.93
N LEU A 20 -5.29 -8.84 0.58
CA LEU A 20 -6.27 -8.92 -0.48
C LEU A 20 -5.80 -8.06 -1.66
N VAL A 21 -5.37 -8.73 -2.73
CA VAL A 21 -4.98 -8.11 -4.01
C VAL A 21 -6.18 -8.05 -4.97
N LEU A 22 -6.59 -6.82 -5.29
CA LEU A 22 -7.66 -6.51 -6.23
C LEU A 22 -7.05 -6.12 -7.59
N GLY A 23 -7.11 -7.04 -8.54
CA GLY A 23 -6.74 -6.81 -9.93
C GLY A 23 -7.75 -6.00 -10.74
N LYS A 24 -7.40 -5.67 -11.99
CA LYS A 24 -8.26 -4.92 -12.93
C LYS A 24 -9.63 -5.57 -13.18
N ASP A 25 -9.69 -6.88 -13.03
CA ASP A 25 -10.90 -7.69 -13.20
C ASP A 25 -11.55 -8.06 -11.85
N ALA A 26 -11.09 -7.49 -10.73
CA ALA A 26 -11.64 -7.73 -9.40
C ALA A 26 -12.56 -6.59 -8.95
N ILE A 27 -13.66 -6.95 -8.29
CA ILE A 27 -14.57 -6.03 -7.60
C ILE A 27 -14.66 -6.50 -6.16
N ALA A 28 -14.48 -5.61 -5.20
CA ALA A 28 -14.80 -5.87 -3.80
C ALA A 28 -16.08 -5.13 -3.41
N THR A 29 -16.96 -5.78 -2.66
CA THR A 29 -18.13 -5.09 -2.09
C THR A 29 -17.70 -4.14 -0.96
N PRO A 30 -18.46 -3.08 -0.66
CA PRO A 30 -18.13 -2.17 0.46
C PRO A 30 -17.98 -2.92 1.79
N ALA A 31 -18.89 -3.85 2.09
CA ALA A 31 -18.82 -4.69 3.30
C ALA A 31 -17.54 -5.56 3.35
N ALA A 32 -17.03 -6.00 2.20
CA ALA A 32 -15.77 -6.75 2.15
C ALA A 32 -14.57 -5.88 2.53
N LEU A 33 -14.54 -4.62 2.08
CA LEU A 33 -13.48 -3.67 2.41
C LEU A 33 -13.53 -3.25 3.88
N GLU A 34 -14.72 -3.03 4.42
CA GLU A 34 -14.91 -2.73 5.85
C GLU A 34 -14.45 -3.90 6.73
N LEU A 35 -14.82 -5.14 6.37
CA LEU A 35 -14.38 -6.32 7.12
C LEU A 35 -12.86 -6.53 6.98
N ALA A 36 -12.28 -6.27 5.81
CA ALA A 36 -10.84 -6.34 5.62
C ALA A 36 -10.12 -5.36 6.55
N PHE A 37 -10.58 -4.11 6.61
CA PHE A 37 -10.05 -3.09 7.51
C PHE A 37 -10.17 -3.50 8.98
N ALA A 38 -11.37 -3.97 9.40
CA ALA A 38 -11.61 -4.39 10.78
C ALA A 38 -10.74 -5.58 11.22
N ARG A 39 -10.32 -6.45 10.28
CA ARG A 39 -9.46 -7.61 10.55
C ARG A 39 -7.97 -7.35 10.27
N GLY A 40 -7.59 -6.11 9.97
CA GLY A 40 -6.21 -5.77 9.63
C GLY A 40 -5.70 -6.45 8.35
N ILE A 41 -6.60 -6.84 7.45
CA ILE A 41 -6.27 -7.40 6.14
C ILE A 41 -5.91 -6.24 5.23
N ARG A 42 -4.71 -6.27 4.65
CA ARG A 42 -4.22 -5.21 3.76
C ARG A 42 -4.86 -5.35 2.39
N VAL A 43 -5.46 -4.28 1.87
CA VAL A 43 -6.01 -4.27 0.50
C VAL A 43 -5.00 -3.59 -0.42
N ARG A 44 -4.54 -4.30 -1.47
CA ARG A 44 -3.70 -3.74 -2.53
C ARG A 44 -4.41 -3.78 -3.87
N TYR A 45 -4.27 -2.71 -4.64
CA TYR A 45 -4.75 -2.63 -6.01
C TYR A 45 -3.57 -2.84 -6.95
N GLY A 46 -3.62 -3.84 -7.83
CA GLY A 46 -2.53 -4.16 -8.76
C GLY A 46 -2.81 -5.43 -9.57
N ASP A 47 -2.06 -5.68 -10.63
CA ASP A 47 -2.30 -6.77 -11.61
C ASP A 47 -2.17 -8.21 -11.06
N GLY A 48 -2.04 -8.40 -9.74
CA GLY A 48 -1.92 -9.70 -9.10
C GLY A 48 -3.25 -10.35 -8.75
N THR A 49 -3.24 -11.68 -8.69
CA THR A 49 -4.34 -12.51 -8.17
C THR A 49 -4.07 -12.85 -6.69
N SER A 50 -5.06 -12.64 -5.83
CA SER A 50 -4.98 -13.02 -4.41
C SER A 50 -4.91 -14.54 -4.29
N THR A 51 -3.75 -15.08 -3.89
CA THR A 51 -3.63 -16.51 -3.58
C THR A 51 -3.67 -16.69 -2.07
N PRO A 52 -4.64 -17.45 -1.51
CA PRO A 52 -4.66 -17.75 -0.08
C PRO A 52 -3.39 -18.53 0.29
N GLY A 53 -2.61 -18.00 1.23
CA GLY A 53 -1.34 -18.60 1.66
C GLY A 53 -0.08 -17.95 1.09
N SER A 54 -0.20 -16.98 0.17
CA SER A 54 0.94 -16.15 -0.18
C SER A 54 1.09 -15.07 0.89
N SER A 55 1.75 -15.43 1.99
CA SER A 55 2.55 -14.48 2.75
C SER A 55 3.68 -14.02 1.82
N SER A 56 3.33 -13.24 0.81
CA SER A 56 4.30 -12.49 0.03
C SER A 56 4.92 -11.56 1.05
N SER A 57 6.11 -11.94 1.50
CA SER A 57 7.01 -11.16 2.33
C SER A 57 6.76 -9.70 2.03
N ALA A 58 6.42 -8.95 3.10
CA ALA A 58 6.21 -7.51 3.08
C ALA A 58 7.02 -6.92 1.93
N ALA A 59 6.32 -6.32 0.95
CA ALA A 59 6.97 -5.57 -0.12
C ALA A 59 8.17 -4.90 0.53
N SER A 60 9.38 -5.31 0.12
CA SER A 60 10.61 -4.81 0.72
C SER A 60 10.40 -3.31 0.81
N PRO A 61 10.48 -2.72 2.03
CA PRO A 61 10.26 -1.30 2.17
C PRO A 61 11.12 -0.65 1.10
N ALA A 62 10.47 0.10 0.18
CA ALA A 62 11.17 0.79 -0.89
C ALA A 62 12.44 1.38 -0.29
N ASP A 63 13.57 0.90 -0.82
CA ASP A 63 14.92 1.00 -0.29
C ASP A 63 15.13 2.09 0.78
N GLY A 64 15.33 1.65 2.03
CA GLY A 64 16.30 2.20 2.99
C GLY A 64 16.14 3.62 3.56
N ASP A 65 15.63 4.60 2.83
CA ASP A 65 15.77 6.02 3.20
C ASP A 65 14.46 6.66 3.68
N LEU A 66 13.31 6.16 3.24
CA LEU A 66 12.02 6.76 3.60
C LEU A 66 11.68 6.58 5.09
N TRP A 67 12.13 5.48 5.72
CA TRP A 67 11.96 5.25 7.16
C TRP A 67 12.86 6.14 8.03
N LYS A 68 13.99 6.64 7.52
CA LYS A 68 14.84 7.57 8.26
C LYS A 68 14.16 8.92 8.48
N LEU A 69 13.24 9.30 7.59
CA LEU A 69 12.47 10.54 7.72
C LEU A 69 11.49 10.50 8.90
N LEU A 70 11.04 9.31 9.32
CA LEU A 70 10.18 9.14 10.49
C LEU A 70 10.95 9.30 11.82
N ALA A 71 12.29 9.33 11.78
CA ALA A 71 13.11 9.55 12.95
C ALA A 71 13.30 11.05 13.28
N GLU A 72 12.95 11.95 12.36
CA GLU A 72 13.09 13.39 12.54
C GLU A 72 11.76 14.13 12.34
N ASP A 73 11.31 14.85 13.37
CA ASP A 73 10.17 15.76 13.27
C ASP A 73 10.47 16.90 12.26
N GLY A 74 9.50 17.15 11.37
CA GLY A 74 9.62 18.18 10.34
C GLY A 74 8.47 18.17 9.35
N GLU A 75 8.40 19.22 8.54
CA GLU A 75 7.47 19.30 7.42
C GLU A 75 8.17 18.81 6.15
N TYR A 76 7.50 17.94 5.41
CA TYR A 76 8.06 17.28 4.23
C TYR A 76 7.08 17.36 3.05
N VAL A 77 7.62 17.56 1.85
CA VAL A 77 6.88 17.51 0.57
C VAL A 77 7.39 16.35 -0.25
N VAL A 78 6.46 15.52 -0.73
CA VAL A 78 6.78 14.43 -1.66
C VAL A 78 6.34 14.83 -3.06
N GLN A 79 7.28 14.84 -3.99
CA GLN A 79 7.03 15.03 -5.42
C GLN A 79 7.11 13.67 -6.13
N VAL A 80 6.01 13.25 -6.75
CA VAL A 80 5.97 12.04 -7.58
C VAL A 80 5.91 12.44 -9.06
N LYS A 81 6.88 11.98 -9.86
CA LYS A 81 6.97 12.26 -11.29
C LYS A 81 7.49 11.06 -12.06
N ALA A 82 6.72 10.60 -13.05
CA ALA A 82 7.08 9.47 -13.92
C ALA A 82 7.45 8.17 -13.17
N GLY A 83 6.78 7.90 -12.04
CA GLY A 83 7.07 6.74 -11.18
C GLY A 83 8.15 6.99 -10.13
N HIS A 84 8.91 8.08 -10.23
CA HIS A 84 9.94 8.44 -9.25
C HIS A 84 9.37 9.34 -8.16
N ALA A 85 9.71 9.07 -6.90
CA ALA A 85 9.37 9.93 -5.78
C ALA A 85 10.61 10.65 -5.24
N ARG A 86 10.48 11.96 -4.98
CA ARG A 86 11.49 12.79 -4.34
C ARG A 86 10.89 13.40 -3.08
N VAL A 87 11.62 13.34 -1.97
CA VAL A 87 11.18 13.91 -0.69
C VAL A 87 12.03 15.11 -0.35
N PHE A 88 11.39 16.22 -0.07
CA PHE A 88 12.01 17.48 0.33
C PHE A 88 11.59 17.81 1.75
N ARG A 89 12.55 18.16 2.61
CA ARG A 89 12.26 18.78 3.92
C ARG A 89 12.09 20.27 3.73
N LEU A 90 11.03 20.83 4.28
CA LEU A 90 10.78 22.26 4.30
C LEU A 90 11.46 22.88 5.52
N GLY A 91 12.40 23.79 5.27
CA GLY A 91 13.05 24.60 6.30
C GLY A 91 12.90 26.09 6.01
N GLY A 92 13.39 26.94 6.92
CA GLY A 92 13.32 28.41 6.77
C GLY A 92 14.09 28.98 5.56
N ALA A 93 14.97 28.18 4.93
CA ALA A 93 15.71 28.53 3.72
C ALA A 93 15.08 27.96 2.42
N GLY A 94 13.96 27.23 2.52
CA GLY A 94 13.29 26.56 1.40
C GLY A 94 13.37 25.02 1.44
N PRO A 95 12.87 24.34 0.39
CA PRO A 95 12.85 22.88 0.30
C PRO A 95 14.26 22.31 0.05
N VAL A 96 14.68 21.36 0.87
CA VAL A 96 15.95 20.63 0.76
C VAL A 96 15.67 19.15 0.45
N LEU A 97 16.28 18.58 -0.58
CA LEU A 97 16.11 17.17 -0.94
C LEU A 97 16.72 16.28 0.16
N VAL A 98 15.92 15.36 0.69
CA VAL A 98 16.29 14.44 1.78
C VAL A 98 16.13 12.97 1.44
N GLY A 99 15.47 12.63 0.33
CA GLY A 99 15.37 11.25 -0.14
C GLY A 99 14.80 11.13 -1.55
N GLU A 100 15.12 10.02 -2.21
CA GLU A 100 14.57 9.63 -3.51
C GLU A 100 14.13 8.16 -3.45
N ALA A 101 13.03 7.81 -4.10
CA ALA A 101 12.55 6.44 -4.25
C ALA A 101 12.17 6.17 -5.71
N ASN A 102 12.44 4.95 -6.15
CA ASN A 102 12.32 4.47 -7.53
C ASN A 102 11.19 3.46 -7.68
#